data_AF-A0A0F0H9K7-F1
#
_entry.id   AF-A0A0F0H9K7-F1
#
_cell.length_a   1.000
_cell.length_b   1.000
_cell.length_c   1.000
_cell.angle_alpha   90.00
_cell.angle_beta   90.00
_cell.angle_gamma   90.00
#
_symmetry.space_group_name_H-M   'P 1'
#
loop_
_entity.id
_entity.type
_entity.pdbx_description
1 polymer ?
#
loop_
_entity_poly.entity_id
_entity_poly.type
_entity_poly.pdbx_seq_one_letter_code
_entity_poly.pdbx_strand_id
1 'polypeptide(L)'
;MGLFDRLTGTRHPEPGTPARSAAELRAALLALDGPDAPFVLREGTAREGATLVAVWRIPPGPWHPERGRTLLRLDASAREVRTLDERWERLERGERSFDGSGLKYIRGPVDHTSKQWKFGRDSEGRRRLVPETGFSSDAVKAPLREAVLTAGWTWRGTFRL
;
A
#
# COMPACT_ATOMS: atom_id res chain seq x y z
N MET A 1 19.27 -3.75 9.02
CA MET A 1 18.55 -3.75 7.73
C MET A 1 19.51 -4.15 6.63
N GLY A 2 19.26 -5.27 5.94
CA GLY A 2 20.05 -5.68 4.78
C GLY A 2 19.68 -4.91 3.51
N LEU A 3 20.49 -5.02 2.45
CA LEU A 3 20.24 -4.39 1.15
C LEU A 3 18.89 -4.83 0.54
N PHE A 4 18.54 -6.11 0.73
CA PHE A 4 17.26 -6.70 0.29
C PHE A 4 16.05 -6.14 1.05
N ASP A 5 16.18 -5.88 2.35
CA ASP A 5 15.09 -5.29 3.15
C ASP A 5 14.73 -3.88 2.66
N ARG A 6 15.74 -3.14 2.19
CA ARG A 6 15.52 -1.81 1.61
C ARG A 6 14.77 -1.89 0.28
N LEU A 7 15.07 -2.90 -0.55
CA LEU A 7 14.44 -3.12 -1.84
C LEU A 7 12.98 -3.58 -1.71
N THR A 8 12.68 -4.45 -0.74
CA THR A 8 11.32 -4.96 -0.52
C THR A 8 10.49 -4.08 0.42
N GLY A 9 11.09 -3.04 1.01
CA GLY A 9 10.44 -2.21 2.02
C GLY A 9 10.17 -2.96 3.33
N THR A 10 10.91 -4.02 3.62
CA THR A 10 10.81 -4.78 4.87
C THR A 10 11.16 -3.88 6.06
N ARG A 11 10.40 -3.98 7.14
CA ARG A 11 10.65 -3.30 8.42
C ARG A 11 10.49 -4.27 9.58
N HIS A 12 11.35 -4.14 10.57
CA HIS A 12 11.34 -4.96 11.79
C HIS A 12 10.87 -4.11 12.97
N PRO A 13 10.15 -4.71 13.94
CA PRO A 13 9.75 -4.01 15.15
C PRO A 13 10.99 -3.61 15.95
N GLU A 14 10.84 -2.61 16.82
CA GLU A 14 11.90 -2.19 17.73
C GLU A 14 12.34 -3.37 18.63
N PRO A 15 13.64 -3.53 18.92
CA PRO A 15 14.13 -4.59 19.78
C PRO A 15 13.41 -4.60 21.13
N GLY A 16 12.94 -5.77 21.56
CA GLY A 16 12.23 -5.93 22.83
C GLY A 16 10.72 -5.63 22.76
N THR A 17 10.18 -5.26 21.60
CA THR A 17 8.71 -5.14 21.42
C THR A 17 8.07 -6.52 21.60
N PRO A 18 7.17 -6.71 22.59
CA PRO A 18 6.51 -7.98 22.80
C PRO A 18 5.54 -8.26 21.66
N ALA A 19 5.70 -9.41 21.02
CA ALA A 19 4.87 -9.77 19.88
C ALA A 19 3.49 -10.26 20.33
N ARG A 20 2.46 -9.51 19.95
CA ARG A 20 1.04 -9.81 20.17
C ARG A 20 0.60 -11.06 19.40
N SER A 21 -0.53 -11.64 19.78
CA SER A 21 -1.13 -12.75 19.04
C SER A 21 -1.60 -12.32 17.65
N ALA A 22 -1.73 -13.28 16.73
CA ALA A 22 -2.23 -13.02 15.38
C ALA A 22 -3.65 -12.43 15.38
N ALA A 23 -4.49 -12.85 16.33
CA ALA A 23 -5.85 -12.35 16.50
C ALA A 23 -5.86 -10.87 16.94
N GLU A 24 -5.01 -10.50 17.91
CA GLU A 24 -4.88 -9.12 18.37
C GLU A 24 -4.33 -8.21 17.27
N LEU A 25 -3.33 -8.67 16.51
CA LEU A 25 -2.82 -7.91 15.37
C LEU A 25 -3.91 -7.72 14.30
N ARG A 26 -4.65 -8.78 13.96
CA ARG A 26 -5.75 -8.69 12.99
C ARG A 26 -6.81 -7.69 13.44
N ALA A 27 -7.20 -7.73 14.72
CA ALA A 27 -8.16 -6.78 15.28
C ALA A 27 -7.62 -5.34 15.24
N ALA A 28 -6.36 -5.13 15.60
CA ALA A 28 -5.71 -3.81 15.53
C ALA A 28 -5.67 -3.25 14.10
N LEU A 29 -5.37 -4.11 13.11
CA LEU A 29 -5.40 -3.71 11.70
C LEU A 29 -6.80 -3.30 11.26
N LEU A 30 -7.82 -4.12 11.54
CA LEU A 30 -9.21 -3.81 11.18
C LEU A 30 -9.71 -2.51 11.83
N ALA A 31 -9.24 -2.20 13.04
CA ALA A 31 -9.58 -0.95 13.74
C ALA A 31 -8.99 0.32 13.09
N LEU A 32 -8.04 0.19 12.15
CA LEU A 32 -7.53 1.31 11.36
C LEU A 32 -8.49 1.75 10.25
N ASP A 33 -9.45 0.89 9.87
CA ASP A 33 -10.43 1.25 8.85
C ASP A 33 -11.41 2.30 9.41
N GLY A 34 -11.66 3.34 8.62
CA GLY A 34 -12.48 4.48 9.02
C GLY A 34 -12.77 5.39 7.84
N PRO A 35 -13.64 6.41 8.01
CA PRO A 35 -14.01 7.34 6.94
C PRO A 35 -12.82 8.13 6.39
N ASP A 36 -11.82 8.42 7.23
CA ASP A 36 -10.63 9.21 6.84
C ASP A 36 -9.42 8.34 6.44
N ALA A 37 -9.54 7.01 6.58
CA ALA A 37 -8.47 6.10 6.18
C ALA A 37 -8.26 6.14 4.65
N PRO A 38 -7.02 6.06 4.14
CA PRO A 38 -6.73 6.04 2.70
C PRO A 38 -7.02 4.67 2.06
N PHE A 39 -7.71 3.77 2.76
CA PHE A 39 -8.08 2.45 2.32
C PHE A 39 -9.38 1.99 2.98
N VAL A 40 -9.93 0.89 2.47
CA VAL A 40 -10.93 0.06 3.14
C VAL A 40 -10.30 -1.31 3.39
N LEU A 41 -10.44 -1.84 4.61
CA LEU A 41 -10.01 -3.18 4.93
C LEU A 41 -11.16 -4.17 4.78
N ARG A 42 -10.83 -5.31 4.20
CA ARG A 42 -11.72 -6.47 4.17
C ARG A 42 -10.95 -7.75 4.37
N GLU A 43 -11.68 -8.82 4.66
CA GLU A 43 -11.11 -10.16 4.62
C GLU A 43 -10.55 -10.49 3.25
N GLY A 44 -9.41 -11.19 3.24
CA GLY A 44 -8.88 -11.80 2.06
C GLY A 44 -9.61 -13.09 1.70
N THR A 45 -9.57 -13.44 0.42
CA THR A 45 -10.12 -14.70 -0.07
C THR A 45 -9.02 -15.76 -0.24
N ALA A 46 -9.41 -17.03 -0.28
CA ALA A 46 -8.46 -18.13 -0.53
C ALA A 46 -7.68 -17.95 -1.85
N ARG A 47 -8.32 -17.39 -2.88
CA ARG A 47 -7.68 -17.10 -4.18
C ARG A 47 -6.61 -16.00 -4.08
N GLU A 48 -6.80 -15.03 -3.20
CA GLU A 48 -5.86 -13.93 -2.98
C GLU A 48 -4.66 -14.37 -2.10
N GLY A 49 -4.79 -15.46 -1.36
CA GLY A 49 -3.74 -15.95 -0.45
C GLY A 49 -3.42 -14.98 0.68
N ALA A 50 -4.34 -14.04 0.96
CA ALA A 50 -4.19 -12.99 1.96
C ALA A 50 -5.16 -13.22 3.13
N THR A 51 -4.75 -12.81 4.32
CA THR A 51 -5.63 -12.75 5.49
C THR A 51 -6.52 -11.52 5.42
N LEU A 52 -5.94 -10.36 5.08
CA LEU A 52 -6.64 -9.10 4.89
C LEU A 52 -6.25 -8.46 3.56
N VAL A 53 -7.13 -7.63 3.04
CA VAL A 53 -6.88 -6.82 1.85
C VAL A 53 -7.21 -5.38 2.16
N ALA A 54 -6.21 -4.51 2.06
CA ALA A 54 -6.40 -3.06 2.10
C ALA A 54 -6.64 -2.55 0.67
N VAL A 55 -7.89 -2.29 0.33
CA VAL A 55 -8.27 -1.70 -0.95
C VAL A 55 -8.03 -0.20 -0.89
N TRP A 56 -7.24 0.34 -1.82
CA TRP A 56 -6.83 1.74 -1.77
C TRP A 56 -7.99 2.67 -2.11
N ARG A 57 -8.18 3.74 -1.34
CA ARG A 57 -9.07 4.85 -1.69
C ARG A 57 -8.28 5.86 -2.52
N ILE A 58 -8.35 5.68 -3.83
CA ILE A 58 -7.67 6.55 -4.78
C ILE A 58 -8.61 7.72 -5.11
N PRO A 59 -8.20 8.98 -4.87
CA PRO A 59 -9.00 10.13 -5.26
C PRO A 59 -9.30 10.12 -6.77
N PRO A 60 -10.46 10.63 -7.21
CA PRO A 60 -10.71 10.81 -8.64
C PRO A 60 -9.70 11.80 -9.22
N GLY A 61 -9.18 11.50 -10.41
CA GLY A 61 -8.26 12.38 -11.12
C GLY A 61 -7.31 11.60 -12.04
N PRO A 62 -6.36 12.28 -12.69
CA PRO A 62 -5.34 11.67 -13.55
C PRO A 62 -4.23 10.94 -12.76
N TRP A 63 -4.54 10.51 -11.53
CA TRP A 63 -3.62 9.82 -10.63
C TRP A 63 -3.45 8.38 -11.09
N HIS A 64 -2.20 7.91 -11.12
CA HIS A 64 -1.91 6.50 -11.28
C HIS A 64 -1.63 5.91 -9.89
N PRO A 65 -2.16 4.71 -9.58
CA PRO A 65 -2.99 3.83 -10.43
C PRO A 65 -4.50 4.15 -10.41
N GLU A 66 -5.31 3.55 -11.32
CA GLU A 66 -6.79 3.68 -11.29
C GLU A 66 -7.41 2.85 -10.16
N ARG A 67 -6.80 1.69 -9.88
CA ARG A 67 -7.19 0.80 -8.78
C ARG A 67 -5.93 0.23 -8.16
N GLY A 68 -5.97 0.00 -6.86
CA GLY A 68 -4.88 -0.66 -6.17
C GLY A 68 -5.32 -1.29 -4.86
N ARG A 69 -4.53 -2.25 -4.41
CA ARG A 69 -4.71 -2.91 -3.13
C ARG A 69 -3.39 -3.43 -2.59
N THR A 70 -3.31 -3.52 -1.27
CA THR A 70 -2.24 -4.19 -0.55
C THR A 70 -2.81 -5.46 0.08
N LEU A 71 -2.31 -6.60 -0.36
CA LEU A 71 -2.62 -7.90 0.22
C LEU A 71 -1.75 -8.12 1.46
N LEU A 72 -2.35 -8.56 2.56
CA LEU A 72 -1.71 -8.75 3.86
C LEU A 72 -1.92 -10.21 4.31
N ARG A 73 -0.86 -10.99 4.40
CA ARG A 73 -0.90 -12.34 4.99
C ARG A 73 -0.18 -12.35 6.33
N LEU A 74 -0.89 -12.71 7.39
CA LEU A 74 -0.33 -12.89 8.72
C LEU A 74 0.29 -14.29 8.81
N ASP A 75 1.59 -14.36 9.06
CA ASP A 75 2.31 -15.59 9.38
C ASP A 75 2.64 -15.61 10.87
N ALA A 76 1.80 -16.31 11.64
CA ALA A 76 1.97 -16.41 13.10
C ALA A 76 3.23 -17.18 13.51
N SER A 77 3.71 -18.09 12.66
CA SER A 77 4.90 -18.89 12.97
C SER A 77 6.17 -18.05 12.89
N ALA A 78 6.27 -17.20 11.87
CA ALA A 78 7.39 -16.29 11.66
C ALA A 78 7.19 -14.91 12.30
N ARG A 79 6.01 -14.64 12.88
CA ARG A 79 5.60 -13.34 13.45
C ARG A 79 5.84 -12.19 12.47
N GLU A 80 5.39 -12.42 11.24
CA GLU A 80 5.52 -11.45 10.16
C GLU A 80 4.22 -11.28 9.38
N VAL A 81 4.02 -10.09 8.84
CA VAL A 81 2.97 -9.80 7.87
C VAL A 81 3.64 -9.68 6.51
N ARG A 82 3.36 -10.65 5.65
CA ARG A 82 3.80 -10.62 4.26
C ARG A 82 2.85 -9.75 3.47
N THR A 83 3.41 -8.78 2.77
CA THR A 83 2.66 -7.77 2.04
C THR A 83 2.98 -7.84 0.56
N LEU A 84 1.96 -7.54 -0.24
CA LEU A 84 2.09 -7.51 -1.68
C LEU A 84 1.14 -6.46 -2.25
N ASP A 85 1.68 -5.52 -3.02
CA ASP A 85 0.85 -4.54 -3.71
C ASP A 85 0.45 -5.05 -5.09
N GLU A 86 -0.81 -4.83 -5.44
CA GLU A 86 -1.39 -5.09 -6.74
C GLU A 86 -2.08 -3.83 -7.23
N ARG A 87 -1.81 -3.44 -8.48
CA ARG A 87 -2.36 -2.21 -9.07
C ARG A 87 -2.74 -2.39 -10.53
N TRP A 88 -3.71 -1.59 -10.94
CA TRP A 88 -4.22 -1.53 -12.30
C TRP A 88 -4.08 -0.09 -12.78
N GLU A 89 -3.28 0.11 -13.82
CA GLU A 89 -3.01 1.40 -14.42
C GLU A 89 -3.66 1.45 -15.80
N ARG A 90 -4.06 2.64 -16.26
CA ARG A 90 -4.51 2.81 -17.64
C ARG A 90 -3.37 2.45 -18.60
N LEU A 91 -3.69 1.72 -19.66
CA LEU A 91 -2.72 1.45 -20.72
C LEU A 91 -2.22 2.76 -21.33
N GLU A 92 -0.91 2.85 -21.54
CA GLU A 92 -0.34 3.94 -22.32
C GLU A 92 -0.63 3.77 -23.81
N ARG A 93 -0.46 4.85 -24.58
CA ARG A 93 -0.69 4.83 -26.02
C ARG A 93 0.23 3.78 -26.67
N GLY A 94 -0.37 2.75 -27.26
CA GLY A 94 0.34 1.66 -27.94
C GLY A 94 0.48 0.38 -27.12
N GLU A 95 0.16 0.40 -25.83
CA GLU A 95 0.05 -0.81 -25.02
C GLU A 95 -1.27 -1.56 -25.32
N ARG A 96 -1.28 -2.88 -25.11
CA ARG A 96 -2.46 -3.74 -25.28
C ARG A 96 -2.68 -4.56 -24.02
N SER A 97 -3.92 -4.59 -23.50
CA SER A 97 -4.33 -5.55 -22.46
C SER A 97 -4.78 -6.85 -23.11
N PHE A 98 -4.29 -7.98 -22.62
CA PHE A 98 -4.69 -9.31 -23.10
C PHE A 98 -5.99 -9.83 -22.47
N ASP A 99 -6.45 -9.21 -21.39
CA ASP A 99 -7.65 -9.62 -20.64
C ASP A 99 -8.91 -8.78 -20.98
N GLY A 100 -8.81 -7.88 -21.97
CA GLY A 100 -9.90 -6.99 -22.38
C GLY A 100 -10.28 -5.91 -21.36
N SER A 101 -9.55 -5.78 -20.24
CA SER A 101 -9.87 -4.81 -19.19
C SER A 101 -9.51 -3.36 -19.55
N GLY A 102 -8.66 -3.17 -20.57
CA GLY A 102 -8.10 -1.86 -20.90
C GLY A 102 -7.10 -1.33 -19.87
N LEU A 103 -6.71 -2.15 -18.89
CA LEU A 103 -5.80 -1.81 -17.82
C LEU A 103 -4.54 -2.69 -17.85
N LYS A 104 -3.43 -2.10 -17.45
CA LYS A 104 -2.16 -2.76 -17.20
C LYS A 104 -2.12 -3.23 -15.75
N TYR A 105 -1.98 -4.54 -15.56
CA TYR A 105 -1.83 -5.13 -14.23
C TYR A 105 -0.35 -5.16 -13.80
N ILE A 106 -0.07 -4.67 -12.60
CA ILE A 106 1.28 -4.62 -12.01
C ILE A 106 1.24 -5.16 -10.58
N ARG A 107 2.27 -5.94 -10.22
CA ARG A 107 2.40 -6.63 -8.94
C ARG A 107 3.81 -6.44 -8.36
N GLY A 108 3.93 -6.23 -7.04
CA GLY A 108 5.20 -6.26 -6.31
C GLY A 108 5.29 -5.28 -5.14
N PRO A 109 6.36 -5.33 -4.33
CA PRO A 109 6.61 -4.34 -3.29
C PRO A 109 7.03 -3.03 -3.96
N VAL A 110 6.16 -2.02 -3.97
CA VAL A 110 6.48 -0.75 -4.65
C VAL A 110 6.16 0.44 -3.76
N ASP A 111 7.15 1.31 -3.53
CA ASP A 111 6.88 2.69 -3.15
C ASP A 111 6.44 3.45 -4.41
N HIS A 112 5.13 3.68 -4.56
CA HIS A 112 4.57 4.40 -5.69
C HIS A 112 4.05 5.73 -5.19
N THR A 113 4.71 6.81 -5.59
CA THR A 113 4.27 8.17 -5.33
C THR A 113 3.97 8.83 -6.67
N SER A 114 2.68 9.07 -6.96
CA SER A 114 2.28 9.89 -8.09
C SER A 114 2.15 11.33 -7.62
N LYS A 115 3.01 12.21 -8.12
CA LYS A 115 2.93 13.66 -7.92
C LYS A 115 2.63 14.29 -9.26
N GLN A 116 1.50 14.98 -9.37
CA GLN A 116 1.26 15.86 -10.49
C GLN A 116 1.58 17.29 -10.09
N TRP A 117 1.84 18.12 -11.10
CA TRP A 117 2.14 19.52 -10.92
C TRP A 117 1.10 20.31 -11.69
N LYS A 118 0.49 21.29 -11.03
CA LYS A 118 -0.38 22.27 -11.69
C LYS A 118 0.25 23.65 -11.64
N PHE A 119 -0.04 24.47 -12.64
CA PHE A 119 0.29 25.90 -12.56
C PHE A 119 -0.64 26.55 -11.53
N GLY A 120 -0.09 26.90 -10.37
CA GLY A 120 -0.74 27.72 -9.35
C GLY A 120 -0.13 29.12 -9.29
N ARG A 121 -0.63 29.95 -8.38
CA ARG A 121 0.01 31.22 -8.01
C ARG A 121 0.44 31.13 -6.55
N ASP A 122 1.62 31.66 -6.22
CA ASP A 122 2.06 31.79 -4.83
C ASP A 122 1.29 32.91 -4.11
N SER A 123 1.55 33.11 -2.81
CA SER A 123 0.97 34.20 -2.01
C SER A 123 1.30 35.60 -2.53
N GLU A 124 2.26 35.71 -3.46
CA GLU A 124 2.68 36.96 -4.11
C GLU A 124 2.12 37.06 -5.55
N GLY A 125 1.24 36.13 -5.96
CA GLY A 125 0.57 36.14 -7.26
C GLY A 125 1.43 35.66 -8.44
N ARG A 126 2.67 35.22 -8.22
CA ARG A 126 3.56 34.71 -9.28
C ARG A 126 3.16 33.31 -9.68
N ARG A 127 3.16 33.04 -10.99
CA ARG A 127 2.90 31.68 -11.51
C ARG A 127 4.01 30.74 -11.06
N ARG A 128 3.64 29.67 -10.36
CA ARG A 128 4.55 28.60 -9.94
C ARG A 128 3.93 27.24 -10.23
N LEU A 129 4.76 26.25 -10.54
CA LEU A 129 4.35 24.85 -10.48
C LEU A 129 4.12 24.47 -9.00
N VAL A 130 2.86 24.24 -8.65
CA VAL A 130 2.45 23.78 -7.32
C VAL A 130 2.18 22.28 -7.44
N PRO A 131 2.73 21.43 -6.56
CA PRO A 131 2.39 20.02 -6.56
C PRO A 131 0.89 19.90 -6.28
N GLU A 132 0.18 19.23 -7.18
CA GLU A 132 -1.18 18.81 -6.94
C GLU A 132 -1.16 17.60 -6.00
N THR A 133 -2.05 17.58 -5.03
CA THR A 133 -2.15 16.54 -4.00
C THR A 133 -2.39 15.19 -4.66
N GLY A 134 -1.35 14.37 -4.77
CA GLY A 134 -1.40 13.11 -5.50
C GLY A 134 -1.62 11.89 -4.61
N PHE A 135 -1.63 10.71 -5.25
CA PHE A 135 -1.75 9.44 -4.56
C PHE A 135 -0.37 8.90 -4.16
N SER A 136 -0.24 8.40 -2.93
CA SER A 136 0.95 7.69 -2.48
C SER A 136 0.54 6.35 -1.87
N SER A 137 1.12 5.26 -2.38
CA SER A 137 0.93 3.94 -1.78
C SER A 137 1.61 3.85 -0.41
N ASP A 138 2.60 4.70 -0.11
CA ASP A 138 3.17 4.77 1.23
C ASP A 138 2.19 5.41 2.22
N ALA A 139 1.36 6.37 1.81
CA ALA A 139 0.29 6.90 2.66
C ALA A 139 -0.73 5.83 3.06
N VAL A 140 -0.95 4.82 2.21
CA VAL A 140 -1.74 3.62 2.56
C VAL A 140 -0.98 2.69 3.49
N LYS A 141 0.28 2.38 3.16
CA LYS A 141 1.06 1.36 3.85
C LYS A 141 1.59 1.80 5.20
N ALA A 142 1.88 3.09 5.39
CA ALA A 142 2.44 3.63 6.62
C ALA A 142 1.58 3.27 7.85
N PRO A 143 0.28 3.60 7.94
CA PRO A 143 -0.53 3.24 9.11
C PRO A 143 -0.62 1.73 9.34
N LEU A 144 -0.73 0.92 8.27
CA LEU A 144 -0.75 -0.54 8.36
C LEU A 144 0.58 -1.09 8.91
N ARG A 145 1.70 -0.57 8.40
CA ARG A 145 3.05 -0.93 8.79
C ARG A 145 3.34 -0.55 10.23
N GLU A 146 3.01 0.66 10.64
CA GLU A 146 3.20 1.10 12.03
C GLU A 146 2.40 0.22 13.02
N ALA A 147 1.17 -0.16 12.68
CA ALA A 147 0.39 -1.09 13.50
C ALA A 147 1.02 -2.48 13.61
N VAL A 148 1.57 -3.01 12.49
CA VAL A 148 2.31 -4.28 12.47
C VAL A 148 3.55 -4.21 13.36
N LEU A 149 4.35 -3.16 13.22
CA LEU A 149 5.59 -2.97 13.98
C LEU A 149 5.30 -2.77 15.47
N THR A 150 4.30 -1.97 15.82
CA THR A 150 3.85 -1.73 17.21
C THR A 150 3.32 -3.00 17.87
N ALA A 151 2.73 -3.91 17.08
CA ALA A 151 2.31 -5.22 17.58
C ALA A 151 3.47 -6.20 17.78
N GLY A 152 4.71 -5.81 17.47
CA GLY A 152 5.90 -6.66 17.56
C GLY A 152 6.06 -7.62 16.38
N TRP A 153 5.45 -7.34 15.24
CA TRP A 153 5.52 -8.17 14.03
C TRP A 153 6.39 -7.51 12.97
N THR A 154 7.04 -8.32 12.14
CA THR A 154 7.82 -7.83 11.00
C THR A 154 6.89 -7.49 9.83
N TRP A 155 7.04 -6.32 9.24
CA TRP A 155 6.44 -5.98 7.94
C TRP A 155 7.36 -6.48 6.82
N ARG A 156 6.92 -7.41 5.99
CA ARG A 156 7.75 -7.99 4.93
C ARG A 156 7.11 -7.82 3.56
N GLY A 157 7.67 -6.95 2.73
CA GLY A 157 7.28 -6.89 1.31
C GLY A 157 7.73 -8.12 0.55
N THR A 158 6.86 -8.64 -0.31
CA THR A 158 7.10 -9.85 -1.10
C THR A 158 6.66 -9.64 -2.55
N PHE A 159 7.26 -10.40 -3.47
CA PHE A 159 6.79 -10.47 -4.86
C PHE A 159 5.65 -11.50 -5.03
N ARG A 160 5.44 -12.35 -4.01
CA ARG A 160 4.43 -13.38 -3.97
C ARG A 160 3.98 -13.64 -2.54
N LEU A 161 2.65 -13.79 -2.37
CA LEU A 161 2.04 -14.43 -1.21
C LEU A 161 1.97 -15.93 -1.46
#